data_AF-V5V517-F1
#
_entry.id   AF-V5V517-F1
#
_cell.length_a   1.000
_cell.length_b   1.000
_cell.length_c   1.000
_cell.angle_alpha   90.00
_cell.angle_beta   90.00
_cell.angle_gamma   90.00
#
_symmetry.space_group_name_H-M   'P 1'
#
loop_
_entity.id
_entity.type
_entity.pdbx_description
1 polymer ?
#
loop_
_entity_poly.entity_id
_entity_poly.type
_entity_poly.pdbx_seq_one_letter_code
_entity_poly.pdbx_strand_id
1 'polypeptide(L)'
;MLEFFILARWAVDCRGQSGAGQTAIKLSKVSSVSKLMLFLCNMTVLRLFVYGTLKPGYPPHDLFCRPWLSGHQTALVRGRLYHLPMGYPGLTAEEGWVQGELLLFDDPPASLLTQLDAFEGYSPNLSPEVNVYCRQEVPVYDLTHQPLGTAWAYIMSTERVRDFNGEWLPEGVWNRPINRQ
;
A
#
# COMPACT_ATOMS: atom_id res chain seq x y z
N MET A 1 -4.72 -35.77 -10.86
CA MET A 1 -6.17 -35.65 -10.60
C MET A 1 -6.61 -36.33 -9.29
N LEU A 2 -5.81 -37.22 -8.70
CA LEU A 2 -6.10 -37.82 -7.38
C LEU A 2 -5.61 -36.97 -6.18
N GLU A 3 -4.72 -35.99 -6.41
CA GLU A 3 -4.17 -35.13 -5.34
C GLU A 3 -5.12 -34.00 -4.88
N PHE A 4 -6.12 -33.64 -5.69
CA PHE A 4 -7.10 -32.62 -5.32
C PHE A 4 -8.10 -33.09 -4.25
N PHE A 5 -8.36 -34.40 -4.16
CA PHE A 5 -9.32 -34.95 -3.20
C PHE A 5 -8.78 -35.05 -1.76
N ILE A 6 -7.46 -35.11 -1.58
CA ILE A 6 -6.85 -35.11 -0.23
C ILE A 6 -6.87 -33.70 0.38
N LEU A 7 -6.71 -32.66 -0.45
CA LEU A 7 -6.69 -31.25 -0.02
C LEU A 7 -8.02 -30.76 0.58
N ALA A 8 -9.17 -31.23 0.09
CA ALA A 8 -10.47 -30.81 0.62
C ALA A 8 -10.80 -31.41 2.00
N ARG A 9 -10.22 -32.57 2.34
CA ARG A 9 -10.47 -33.27 3.62
C ARG A 9 -9.75 -32.59 4.79
N TRP A 10 -8.56 -32.03 4.56
CA TRP A 10 -7.77 -31.34 5.59
C TRP A 10 -8.31 -29.94 5.93
N ALA A 11 -8.82 -29.20 4.95
CA ALA A 11 -9.34 -27.84 5.15
C ALA A 11 -10.70 -27.80 5.90
N VAL A 12 -11.43 -28.92 5.96
CA VAL A 12 -12.69 -29.03 6.71
C VAL A 12 -12.43 -29.29 8.19
N ASP A 13 -11.37 -30.05 8.55
CA ASP A 13 -11.07 -30.39 9.95
C ASP A 13 -10.62 -29.19 10.79
N CYS A 14 -10.04 -28.14 10.19
CA CYS A 14 -9.61 -26.95 10.93
C CYS A 14 -10.75 -26.03 11.40
N ARG A 15 -12.00 -26.23 10.95
CA ARG A 15 -13.16 -25.42 11.38
C ARG A 15 -13.96 -26.02 12.55
N GLY A 16 -13.54 -27.17 13.08
CA GLY A 16 -14.31 -27.93 14.08
C GLY A 16 -13.83 -27.91 15.52
N GLN A 17 -12.71 -27.26 15.86
CA GLN A 17 -12.18 -27.31 17.24
C GLN A 17 -12.00 -25.91 17.84
N SER A 18 -13.09 -25.37 18.40
CA SER A 18 -12.99 -24.46 19.54
C SER A 18 -12.72 -25.29 20.79
N GLY A 19 -11.48 -25.30 21.25
CA GLY A 19 -11.08 -26.03 22.45
C GLY A 19 -9.69 -25.61 22.87
N ALA A 20 -9.59 -25.05 24.07
CA ALA A 20 -8.37 -24.50 24.67
C ALA A 20 -7.16 -25.44 24.57
N GLY A 21 -6.00 -24.89 24.21
CA GLY A 21 -4.72 -25.60 24.23
C GLY A 21 -3.74 -25.07 23.20
N GLN A 22 -3.02 -23.99 23.53
CA GLN A 22 -1.81 -23.63 22.79
C GLN A 22 -0.82 -24.79 22.88
N THR A 23 -0.68 -25.53 21.78
CA THR A 23 0.42 -26.48 21.62
C THR A 23 1.29 -25.94 20.49
N ALA A 24 2.45 -25.42 20.85
CA ALA A 24 3.47 -25.02 19.89
C ALA A 24 3.82 -26.24 19.02
N ILE A 25 3.44 -26.20 17.74
CA ILE A 25 3.80 -27.24 16.79
C ILE A 25 5.32 -27.20 16.63
N LYS A 26 6.00 -28.24 17.12
CA LYS A 26 7.44 -28.42 16.96
C LYS A 26 7.75 -28.48 15.45
N LEU A 27 8.45 -27.47 14.93
CA LEU A 27 8.85 -27.33 13.52
C LEU A 27 9.67 -28.51 12.95
N SER A 28 10.05 -29.49 13.78
CA SER A 28 10.91 -30.62 13.40
C SER A 28 10.21 -31.72 12.59
N LYS A 29 8.90 -31.61 12.28
CA LYS A 29 8.14 -32.66 11.58
C LYS A 29 7.46 -32.23 10.28
N VAL A 30 7.73 -31.00 9.83
CA VAL A 30 7.17 -30.47 8.58
C VAL A 30 8.03 -30.98 7.41
N SER A 31 7.43 -31.70 6.46
CA SER A 31 8.14 -32.23 5.28
C SER A 31 8.80 -31.10 4.49
N SER A 32 9.89 -31.37 3.75
CA SER A 32 10.58 -30.34 2.93
C SER A 32 9.62 -29.62 1.97
N VAL A 33 8.64 -30.35 1.41
CA VAL A 33 7.60 -29.79 0.52
C VAL A 33 6.62 -28.92 1.30
N SER A 34 6.21 -29.33 2.50
CA SER A 34 5.34 -28.53 3.37
C SER A 34 6.05 -27.28 3.89
N LYS A 35 7.36 -27.35 4.14
CA LYS A 35 8.19 -26.21 4.55
C LYS A 35 8.41 -25.24 3.39
N LEU A 36 8.58 -25.76 2.16
CA LEU A 36 8.61 -24.98 0.93
C LEU A 36 7.24 -24.36 0.60
N MET A 37 6.13 -25.07 0.83
CA MET A 37 4.77 -24.54 0.68
C MET A 37 4.45 -23.49 1.74
N LEU A 38 4.83 -23.69 2.99
CA LEU A 38 4.73 -22.67 4.04
C LEU A 38 5.60 -21.45 3.71
N PHE A 39 6.79 -21.64 3.16
CA PHE A 39 7.67 -20.56 2.71
C PHE A 39 7.09 -19.79 1.51
N LEU A 40 6.52 -20.50 0.51
CA LEU A 40 5.84 -19.89 -0.63
C LEU A 40 4.50 -19.24 -0.25
N CYS A 41 3.80 -19.75 0.76
CA CYS A 41 2.54 -19.20 1.28
C CYS A 41 2.77 -17.99 2.22
N ASN A 42 4.01 -17.74 2.62
CA ASN A 42 4.39 -16.60 3.47
C ASN A 42 5.02 -15.44 2.67
N MET A 43 4.96 -15.48 1.34
CA MET A 43 5.36 -14.36 0.50
C MET A 43 4.32 -13.24 0.65
N THR A 44 4.64 -12.25 1.48
CA THR A 44 3.78 -11.08 1.65
C THR A 44 4.03 -10.10 0.51
N VAL A 45 2.97 -9.73 -0.21
CA VAL A 45 3.04 -8.67 -1.22
C VAL A 45 2.54 -7.39 -0.58
N LEU A 46 3.42 -6.39 -0.48
CA LEU A 46 3.02 -5.05 -0.10
C LEU A 46 2.60 -4.29 -1.36
N ARG A 47 1.42 -3.66 -1.29
CA ARG A 47 0.88 -2.82 -2.36
C ARG A 47 0.78 -1.39 -1.88
N LEU A 48 1.39 -0.45 -2.59
CA LEU A 48 1.40 0.97 -2.25
C LEU A 48 0.98 1.79 -3.47
N PHE A 49 -0.07 2.59 -3.34
CA PHE A 49 -0.44 3.58 -4.34
C PHE A 49 0.23 4.91 -4.03
N VAL A 50 1.00 5.43 -4.98
CA VAL A 50 1.72 6.71 -4.87
C VAL A 50 1.29 7.67 -5.96
N TYR A 51 1.06 8.93 -5.61
CA TYR A 51 0.55 9.97 -6.51
C TYR A 51 1.47 11.20 -6.58
N GLY A 52 2.57 11.20 -5.81
CA GLY A 52 3.44 12.35 -5.62
C GLY A 52 4.93 12.06 -5.72
N THR A 53 5.68 12.50 -4.70
CA THR A 53 7.14 12.45 -4.65
C THR A 53 7.73 11.03 -4.55
N LEU A 54 6.91 10.03 -4.22
CA LEU A 54 7.28 8.60 -4.25
C LEU A 54 7.02 7.93 -5.61
N LYS A 55 6.52 8.66 -6.62
CA LYS A 55 6.43 8.12 -8.00
C LYS A 55 7.82 7.88 -8.59
N PRO A 56 7.98 6.90 -9.52
CA PRO A 56 9.21 6.74 -10.29
C PRO A 56 9.69 8.04 -10.93
N GLY A 57 11.00 8.27 -10.91
CA GLY A 57 11.63 9.49 -11.43
C GLY A 57 11.86 10.61 -10.40
N TYR A 58 11.47 10.41 -9.14
CA TYR A 58 11.76 11.34 -8.04
C TYR A 58 12.76 10.75 -7.04
N PRO A 59 13.65 11.56 -6.43
CA PRO A 59 14.67 11.05 -5.49
C PRO A 59 14.14 10.22 -4.30
N PRO A 60 12.99 10.55 -3.68
CA PRO A 60 12.44 9.71 -2.61
C PRO A 60 12.07 8.30 -3.09
N HIS A 61 11.61 8.14 -4.33
CA HIS A 61 11.34 6.82 -4.90
C HIS A 61 12.62 5.97 -4.98
N ASP A 62 13.72 6.55 -5.46
CA ASP A 62 14.99 5.84 -5.59
C ASP A 62 15.56 5.41 -4.24
N LEU A 63 15.33 6.23 -3.20
CA LEU A 63 15.80 5.95 -1.84
C LEU A 63 14.96 4.87 -1.14
N PHE A 64 13.63 4.99 -1.18
CA PHE A 64 12.74 4.16 -0.36
C PHE A 64 12.13 2.99 -1.13
N CYS A 65 11.71 3.19 -2.38
CA CYS A 65 10.90 2.22 -3.12
C CYS A 65 11.75 1.34 -4.03
N ARG A 66 12.60 1.94 -4.86
CA ARG A 66 13.38 1.24 -5.90
C ARG A 66 14.20 0.04 -5.39
N PRO A 67 14.82 0.05 -4.20
CA PRO A 67 15.59 -1.10 -3.72
C PRO A 67 14.76 -2.37 -3.50
N TRP A 68 13.44 -2.23 -3.32
CA TRP A 68 12.53 -3.33 -2.96
C TRP A 68 11.45 -3.57 -4.02
N LEU A 69 11.46 -2.79 -5.10
CA LEU A 69 10.38 -2.76 -6.08
C LEU A 69 10.40 -4.00 -6.98
N SER A 70 9.34 -4.79 -6.92
CA SER A 70 9.13 -5.94 -7.83
C SER A 70 8.47 -5.53 -9.14
N GLY A 71 7.64 -4.50 -9.11
CA GLY A 71 6.95 -3.98 -10.28
C GLY A 71 6.09 -2.79 -9.96
N HIS A 72 5.66 -2.07 -11.00
CA HIS A 72 4.68 -1.00 -10.85
C HIS A 72 3.87 -0.83 -12.14
N GLN A 73 2.71 -0.20 -11.99
CA GLN A 73 1.88 0.20 -13.12
C GLN A 73 1.14 1.50 -12.78
N THR A 74 0.81 2.27 -13.80
CA THR A 74 -0.12 3.39 -13.65
C THR A 74 -1.48 2.87 -13.19
N ALA A 75 -2.07 3.58 -12.23
CA ALA A 75 -3.33 3.21 -11.60
C ALA A 75 -4.13 4.44 -11.17
N LEU A 76 -5.39 4.21 -10.81
CA LEU A 76 -6.34 5.21 -10.35
C LEU A 76 -6.84 4.88 -8.94
N VAL A 77 -7.12 5.92 -8.17
CA VAL A 77 -7.90 5.86 -6.92
C VAL A 77 -8.99 6.94 -6.91
N ARG A 78 -10.00 6.76 -6.06
CA ARG A 78 -10.99 7.81 -5.80
C ARG A 78 -10.37 8.90 -4.93
N GLY A 79 -10.63 10.16 -5.27
CA GLY A 79 -10.14 11.28 -4.50
C GLY A 79 -10.07 12.59 -5.29
N ARG A 80 -9.61 13.64 -4.62
CA ARG A 80 -9.14 14.88 -5.25
C ARG A 80 -7.69 15.11 -4.94
N LEU A 81 -6.98 15.64 -5.93
CA LEU A 81 -5.55 15.92 -5.84
C LEU A 81 -5.31 17.42 -5.73
N TYR A 82 -4.36 17.80 -4.89
CA TYR A 82 -3.99 19.18 -4.66
C TYR A 82 -2.48 19.35 -4.79
N HIS A 83 -2.03 20.47 -5.35
CA HIS A 83 -0.64 20.92 -5.25
C HIS A 83 -0.49 21.79 -4.01
N LEU A 84 0.43 21.44 -3.11
CA LEU A 84 0.70 22.26 -1.93
C LEU A 84 1.86 23.23 -2.19
N PRO A 85 1.83 24.46 -1.65
CA PRO A 85 2.89 25.46 -1.83
C PRO A 85 4.30 24.98 -1.45
N MET A 86 4.41 23.97 -0.59
CA MET A 86 5.67 23.35 -0.17
C MET A 86 6.29 22.43 -1.25
N GLY A 87 5.65 22.27 -2.42
CA GLY A 87 6.21 21.55 -3.56
C GLY A 87 5.91 20.04 -3.58
N TYR A 88 4.88 19.59 -2.88
CA TYR A 88 4.41 18.20 -2.87
C TYR A 88 2.86 18.14 -2.91
N PRO A 89 2.25 17.02 -3.33
CA PRO A 89 0.79 16.94 -3.45
C PRO A 89 0.10 16.43 -2.20
N GLY A 90 -1.18 16.77 -2.04
CA GLY A 90 -2.10 16.11 -1.11
C GLY A 90 -3.25 15.42 -1.84
N LEU A 91 -3.59 14.19 -1.43
CA LEU A 91 -4.77 13.44 -1.89
C LEU A 91 -5.84 13.43 -0.79
N THR A 92 -7.07 13.83 -1.10
CA THR A 92 -8.22 13.75 -0.17
C THR A 92 -9.23 12.68 -0.63
N ALA A 93 -10.04 12.19 0.30
CA ALA A 93 -11.09 11.17 0.05
C ALA A 93 -12.39 11.76 -0.55
N GLU A 94 -12.30 12.84 -1.31
CA GLU A 94 -13.45 13.46 -1.98
C GLU A 94 -13.81 12.76 -3.30
N GLU A 95 -14.94 13.11 -3.90
CA GLU A 95 -15.33 12.59 -5.20
C GLU A 95 -14.39 13.07 -6.32
N GLY A 96 -13.95 12.13 -7.15
CA GLY A 96 -13.05 12.38 -8.27
C GLY A 96 -12.19 11.15 -8.59
N TRP A 97 -11.20 11.35 -9.46
CA TRP A 97 -10.20 10.35 -9.81
C TRP A 97 -8.82 10.96 -9.71
N VAL A 98 -7.89 10.20 -9.15
CA VAL A 98 -6.49 10.56 -9.05
C VAL A 98 -5.64 9.48 -9.68
N GLN A 99 -4.80 9.89 -10.62
CA GLN A 99 -3.85 9.03 -11.29
C GLN A 99 -2.49 9.07 -10.60
N GLY A 100 -1.97 7.89 -10.34
CA GLY A 100 -0.67 7.66 -9.75
C GLY A 100 -0.08 6.35 -10.25
N GLU A 101 0.77 5.77 -9.42
CA GLU A 101 1.44 4.51 -9.68
C GLU A 101 1.12 3.54 -8.54
N LEU A 102 0.68 2.33 -8.89
CA LEU A 102 0.60 1.21 -7.97
C LEU A 102 1.97 0.51 -7.96
N LEU A 103 2.64 0.55 -6.82
CA LEU A 103 3.90 -0.13 -6.56
C LEU A 103 3.65 -1.48 -5.89
N LEU A 104 4.40 -2.49 -6.30
CA LEU A 104 4.39 -3.84 -5.75
C LEU A 104 5.77 -4.16 -5.17
N PHE A 105 5.79 -4.66 -3.93
CA PHE A 105 6.99 -5.15 -3.27
C PHE A 105 6.76 -6.59 -2.82
N ASP A 106 7.52 -7.52 -3.35
CA ASP A 106 7.47 -8.92 -2.93
C ASP A 106 8.44 -9.14 -1.76
N ASP A 107 7.91 -9.58 -0.62
CA ASP A 107 8.67 -9.83 0.61
C ASP A 107 9.58 -8.66 1.02
N PRO A 108 9.06 -7.42 1.11
CA PRO A 108 9.87 -6.29 1.52
C PRO A 108 10.33 -6.43 2.97
N PRO A 109 11.41 -5.73 3.37
CA PRO A 109 11.79 -5.69 4.78
C PRO A 109 10.63 -5.12 5.61
N ALA A 110 10.42 -5.69 6.79
CA ALA A 110 9.36 -5.25 7.71
C ALA A 110 9.43 -3.76 8.09
N SER A 111 10.61 -3.13 7.92
CA SER A 111 10.83 -1.71 8.19
C SER A 111 10.43 -0.77 7.06
N LEU A 112 10.10 -1.27 5.85
CA LEU A 112 9.79 -0.42 4.70
C LEU A 112 8.61 0.52 4.99
N LEU A 113 7.50 -0.03 5.50
CA LEU A 113 6.32 0.76 5.83
C LEU A 113 6.60 1.80 6.91
N THR A 114 7.38 1.46 7.94
CA THR A 114 7.76 2.42 9.00
C THR A 114 8.63 3.55 8.47
N GLN A 115 9.52 3.27 7.51
CA GLN A 115 10.35 4.29 6.86
C GLN A 115 9.51 5.25 6.00
N LEU A 116 8.54 4.70 5.25
CA LEU A 116 7.59 5.50 4.49
C LEU A 116 6.68 6.34 5.41
N ASP A 117 6.22 5.76 6.53
CA ASP A 117 5.43 6.48 7.53
C ASP A 117 6.18 7.69 8.10
N ALA A 118 7.45 7.49 8.46
CA ALA A 118 8.30 8.56 8.95
C ALA A 118 8.55 9.65 7.89
N PHE A 119 8.75 9.25 6.63
CA PHE A 119 8.93 10.19 5.52
C PHE A 119 7.68 11.02 5.24
N GLU A 120 6.50 10.39 5.28
CA GLU A 120 5.20 11.06 5.07
C GLU A 120 4.68 11.76 6.32
N GLY A 121 5.39 11.74 7.44
CA GLY A 121 4.93 12.37 8.68
C GLY A 121 3.65 11.74 9.24
N TYR A 122 3.50 10.42 9.07
CA TYR A 122 2.45 9.61 9.65
C TYR A 122 2.96 8.82 10.87
N SER A 123 2.17 8.79 11.93
CA SER A 123 2.36 7.93 13.09
C SER A 123 1.02 7.32 13.52
N PRO A 124 0.93 5.99 13.66
CA PRO A 124 -0.32 5.32 14.07
C PRO A 124 -0.70 5.61 15.53
N ASN A 125 0.23 6.13 16.33
CA ASN A 125 0.01 6.45 17.74
C ASN A 125 -0.49 7.90 17.95
N LEU A 126 -0.49 8.72 16.89
CA LEU A 126 -1.00 10.08 16.94
C LEU A 126 -2.44 10.10 16.45
N SER A 127 -3.21 11.08 16.96
CA SER A 127 -4.55 11.30 16.45
C SER A 127 -4.50 11.74 14.97
N PRO A 128 -5.49 11.39 14.13
CA PRO A 128 -5.50 11.72 12.71
C PRO A 128 -5.33 13.22 12.42
N GLU A 129 -5.77 14.08 13.35
CA GLU A 129 -5.69 15.53 13.23
C GLU A 129 -4.28 16.08 13.44
N VAL A 130 -3.34 15.26 13.91
CA VAL A 130 -1.92 15.65 14.06
C VAL A 130 -1.11 15.21 12.83
N ASN A 131 -1.40 14.04 12.27
CA ASN A 131 -0.69 13.43 11.14
C ASN A 131 -0.79 14.23 9.84
N VAL A 132 0.34 14.44 9.14
CA VAL A 132 0.37 15.13 7.83
C VAL A 132 -0.44 14.37 6.79
N TYR A 133 -0.23 13.06 6.74
CA TYR A 133 -1.08 12.13 6.03
C TYR A 133 -1.50 11.00 6.96
N CYS A 134 -2.66 10.42 6.71
CA CYS A 134 -3.11 9.18 7.30
C CYS A 134 -2.93 8.06 6.29
N ARG A 135 -2.19 7.00 6.66
CA ARG A 135 -2.08 5.81 5.82
C ARG A 135 -3.38 5.01 5.88
N GLN A 136 -4.00 4.79 4.72
CA GLN A 136 -5.27 4.08 4.59
C GLN A 136 -5.17 3.02 3.49
N GLU A 137 -5.89 1.93 3.65
CA GLU A 137 -6.06 0.95 2.58
C GLU A 137 -7.23 1.40 1.69
N VAL A 138 -6.95 1.59 0.39
CA VAL A 138 -7.91 2.14 -0.57
C VAL A 138 -8.10 1.20 -1.77
N PRO A 139 -9.30 1.17 -2.38
CA PRO A 139 -9.51 0.50 -3.67
C PRO A 139 -8.69 1.18 -4.78
N VAL A 140 -8.05 0.37 -5.62
CA VAL A 140 -7.22 0.80 -6.74
C VAL A 140 -7.81 0.24 -8.03
N TYR A 141 -7.73 1.02 -9.10
CA TYR A 141 -8.30 0.70 -10.40
C TYR A 141 -7.26 0.87 -11.50
N ASP A 142 -7.43 0.19 -12.62
CA ASP A 142 -6.67 0.48 -13.84
C ASP A 142 -7.25 1.71 -14.58
N LEU A 143 -6.60 2.11 -15.67
CA LEU A 143 -7.03 3.25 -16.50
C LEU A 143 -8.38 3.05 -17.21
N THR A 144 -8.92 1.84 -17.21
CA THR A 144 -10.25 1.51 -17.74
C THR A 144 -11.32 1.42 -16.63
N HIS A 145 -10.96 1.85 -15.42
CA HIS A 145 -11.77 1.79 -14.20
C HIS A 145 -12.11 0.37 -13.73
N GLN A 146 -11.34 -0.64 -14.13
CA GLN A 146 -11.49 -1.99 -13.58
C GLN A 146 -10.73 -2.13 -12.26
N PRO A 147 -11.32 -2.78 -11.23
CA PRO A 147 -10.66 -2.96 -9.94
C PRO A 147 -9.38 -3.80 -10.06
N LEU A 148 -8.30 -3.32 -9.43
CA LEU A 148 -7.04 -4.04 -9.25
C LEU A 148 -6.90 -4.63 -7.83
N GLY A 149 -7.85 -4.34 -6.94
CA GLY A 149 -7.81 -4.72 -5.52
C GLY A 149 -7.53 -3.50 -4.62
N THR A 150 -6.86 -3.71 -3.49
CA THR A 150 -6.53 -2.66 -2.54
C THR A 150 -5.03 -2.38 -2.47
N ALA A 151 -4.68 -1.18 -2.04
CA ALA A 151 -3.30 -0.79 -1.71
C ALA A 151 -3.30 0.22 -0.57
N TRP A 152 -2.17 0.31 0.15
CA TRP A 152 -1.93 1.42 1.05
C TRP A 152 -1.77 2.72 0.27
N ALA A 153 -2.32 3.80 0.77
CA ALA A 153 -2.11 5.16 0.27
C ALA A 153 -2.03 6.13 1.45
N TYR A 154 -1.30 7.21 1.29
CA TYR A 154 -1.24 8.30 2.26
C TYR A 154 -2.29 9.34 1.89
N ILE A 155 -3.27 9.58 2.76
CA ILE A 155 -4.42 10.46 2.49
C ILE A 155 -4.38 11.66 3.44
N MET A 156 -4.54 12.86 2.90
CA MET A 156 -4.64 14.12 3.66
C MET A 156 -6.12 14.47 3.90
N SER A 157 -6.43 15.06 5.06
CA SER A 157 -7.78 15.57 5.31
C SER A 157 -8.06 16.85 4.50
N THR A 158 -9.34 17.12 4.23
CA THR A 158 -9.74 18.35 3.54
C THR A 158 -9.38 19.60 4.32
N GLU A 159 -9.41 19.52 5.65
CA GLU A 159 -9.04 20.60 6.56
C GLU A 159 -7.56 20.93 6.40
N ARG A 160 -6.70 19.91 6.36
CA ARG A 160 -5.25 20.10 6.24
C ARG A 160 -4.85 20.64 4.87
N VAL A 161 -5.51 20.19 3.80
CA VAL A 161 -5.32 20.79 2.47
C VAL A 161 -5.68 22.28 2.49
N ARG A 162 -6.77 22.68 3.17
CA ARG A 162 -7.13 24.09 3.32
C ARG A 162 -6.11 24.87 4.15
N ASP A 163 -5.67 24.31 5.28
CA ASP A 163 -4.67 24.93 6.16
C ASP A 163 -3.32 25.14 5.44
N PHE A 164 -3.00 24.27 4.49
CA PHE A 164 -1.81 24.36 3.65
C PHE A 164 -2.01 25.14 2.35
N ASN A 165 -3.17 25.77 2.14
CA ASN A 165 -3.50 26.51 0.92
C ASN A 165 -3.29 25.66 -0.36
N GLY A 166 -3.75 24.40 -0.34
CA GLY A 166 -3.63 23.50 -1.48
C GLY A 166 -4.42 23.96 -2.70
N GLU A 167 -3.77 24.00 -3.85
CA GLU A 167 -4.37 24.29 -5.14
C GLU A 167 -4.96 23.00 -5.74
N TRP A 168 -6.26 22.98 -6.00
CA TRP A 168 -6.92 21.82 -6.59
C TRP A 168 -6.43 21.56 -8.02
N LEU A 169 -6.09 20.31 -8.31
CA LEU A 169 -5.73 19.81 -9.64
C LEU A 169 -6.89 19.01 -10.23
N PRO A 170 -7.74 19.60 -11.08
CA PRO A 170 -8.93 18.95 -11.61
C PRO A 170 -8.63 17.74 -12.51
N GLU A 171 -7.44 17.69 -13.12
CA GLU A 171 -7.00 16.56 -13.94
C GLU A 171 -6.62 15.33 -13.09
N GLY A 172 -6.45 15.49 -11.78
CA GLY A 172 -6.10 14.38 -10.88
C GLY A 172 -4.69 13.81 -11.13
N VAL A 173 -3.81 14.56 -11.78
CA VAL A 173 -2.42 14.17 -12.08
C VAL A 173 -1.48 15.20 -11.46
N TRP A 174 -0.52 14.77 -10.65
CA TRP A 174 0.51 15.67 -10.12
C TRP A 174 1.86 15.42 -10.78
N ASN A 175 2.50 16.50 -11.20
CA ASN A 175 3.92 16.52 -11.57
C ASN A 175 4.58 17.65 -10.79
N ARG A 176 5.81 17.43 -10.33
CA ARG A 176 6.57 18.50 -9.67
C ARG A 176 6.70 19.67 -10.65
N PRO A 177 6.29 20.89 -10.26
CA PRO A 177 6.53 22.07 -11.08
C PRO A 177 8.03 22.19 -11.35
N ILE A 178 8.40 22.34 -12.61
CA ILE A 178 9.75 22.78 -12.95
C ILE A 178 9.78 24.24 -12.50
N ASN A 179 10.56 24.57 -11.47
CA ASN A 179 10.78 25.95 -11.07
C ASN A 179 11.18 26.73 -12.34
N ARG A 180 10.28 27.59 -12.84
CA ARG A 180 10.68 28.65 -13.76
C ARG A 180 11.38 29.67 -12.88
N GLN A 181 12.71 29.56 -12.82
CA GLN A 181 13.56 30.66 -12.38
C GLN A 181 13.36 31.87 -13.30
#